data_AF-A0A9E1HHQ2-F1
#
_entry.id   AF-A0A9E1HHQ2-F1
#
_cell.length_a   1.000
_cell.length_b   1.000
_cell.length_c   1.000
_cell.angle_alpha   90.00
_cell.angle_beta   90.00
_cell.angle_gamma   90.00
#
_symmetry.space_group_name_H-M   'P 1'
#
loop_
_entity.id
_entity.type
_entity.pdbx_description
1 polymer ?
#
loop_
_entity_poly.entity_id
_entity_poly.type
_entity_poly.pdbx_seq_one_letter_code
_entity_poly.pdbx_strand_id
1 'polypeptide(L)'
;IMISSYPTYEKEYLFQEDAKRMEEMIDFITRVRTYKLEQKVPKDAQAYFVGEEKELIFKLLKVTEETTELPEEFQKHMITSHYEHYKIAYIFDNSKNEAEQKEKIEKEIERLENSIARRQKLLSNTGYVSHAPEAIVEKERESLALEEKALEEYQEKRKALS
;
A
#
# COMPACT_ATOMS: atom_id res chain seq x y z
N ILE A 1 -39.51 -21.66 -7.70
CA ILE A 1 -38.23 -22.32 -7.33
C ILE A 1 -38.35 -23.86 -7.22
N MET A 2 -39.54 -24.45 -7.00
CA MET A 2 -39.70 -25.93 -6.99
C MET A 2 -40.02 -26.63 -8.33
N ILE A 3 -40.22 -25.88 -9.43
CA ILE A 3 -40.62 -26.45 -10.75
C ILE A 3 -39.55 -26.22 -11.83
N SER A 4 -38.53 -25.39 -11.56
CA SER A 4 -37.44 -25.12 -12.51
C SER A 4 -36.35 -26.18 -12.43
N SER A 5 -35.90 -26.68 -13.58
CA SER A 5 -34.72 -27.54 -13.69
C SER A 5 -33.49 -26.85 -13.12
N TYR A 6 -32.62 -27.62 -12.46
CA TYR A 6 -31.36 -27.11 -11.92
C TYR A 6 -30.48 -26.59 -13.07
N PRO A 7 -29.81 -25.43 -12.92
CA PRO A 7 -29.00 -24.87 -13.98
C PRO A 7 -27.86 -25.82 -14.36
N THR A 8 -27.67 -26.02 -15.66
CA THR A 8 -26.60 -26.83 -16.22
C THR A 8 -25.49 -25.96 -16.77
N TYR A 9 -24.26 -26.45 -16.72
CA TYR A 9 -23.11 -25.75 -17.29
C TYR A 9 -23.22 -25.67 -18.82
N GLU A 10 -23.09 -24.46 -19.35
CA GLU A 10 -23.18 -24.18 -20.78
C GLU A 10 -21.89 -23.50 -21.24
N LYS A 11 -21.13 -24.20 -22.10
CA LYS A 11 -19.82 -23.73 -22.59
C LYS A 11 -19.91 -22.42 -23.38
N GLU A 12 -21.05 -22.17 -24.03
CA GLU A 12 -21.30 -20.98 -24.85
C GLU A 12 -21.30 -19.68 -24.03
N TYR A 13 -21.51 -19.77 -22.71
CA TYR A 13 -21.44 -18.64 -21.78
C TYR A 13 -20.09 -18.54 -21.05
N LEU A 14 -19.06 -19.27 -21.49
CA LEU A 14 -17.71 -19.20 -20.92
C LEU A 14 -16.88 -18.10 -21.60
N PHE A 15 -17.07 -16.86 -21.16
CA PHE A 15 -16.34 -15.70 -21.68
C PHE A 15 -15.03 -15.47 -20.91
N GLN A 16 -14.02 -16.29 -21.17
CA GLN A 16 -12.75 -16.23 -20.42
C GLN A 16 -12.03 -14.89 -20.56
N GLU A 17 -12.00 -14.31 -21.77
CA GLU A 17 -11.33 -13.02 -22.00
C GLU A 17 -12.08 -11.87 -21.33
N ASP A 18 -13.42 -11.86 -21.36
CA ASP A 18 -14.22 -10.85 -20.67
C ASP A 18 -14.08 -10.98 -19.15
N ALA A 19 -14.00 -12.22 -18.63
CA ALA A 19 -13.73 -12.46 -17.21
C ALA A 19 -12.37 -11.90 -16.79
N LYS A 20 -11.30 -12.12 -17.57
CA LYS A 20 -9.97 -11.55 -17.30
C LYS A 20 -9.97 -10.02 -17.30
N ARG A 21 -10.65 -9.39 -18.27
CA ARG A 21 -10.80 -7.93 -18.33
C ARG A 21 -11.53 -7.40 -17.11
N MET A 22 -12.58 -8.08 -16.67
CA MET A 22 -13.33 -7.72 -15.46
C MET A 22 -12.48 -7.87 -14.19
N GLU A 23 -11.73 -8.96 -14.07
CA GLU A 23 -10.80 -9.18 -12.95
C GLU A 23 -9.77 -8.07 -12.86
N GLU A 24 -9.17 -7.68 -13.99
CA GLU A 24 -8.24 -6.55 -14.05
C GLU A 24 -8.88 -5.23 -13.61
N MET A 25 -10.10 -4.94 -14.08
CA MET A 25 -10.83 -3.73 -13.71
C MET A 25 -11.12 -3.69 -12.21
N ILE A 26 -11.55 -4.82 -11.63
CA ILE A 26 -11.83 -4.95 -10.19
C ILE A 26 -10.55 -4.72 -9.38
N ASP A 27 -9.46 -5.34 -9.78
CA ASP A 27 -8.16 -5.24 -9.15
C ASP A 27 -7.60 -3.80 -9.25
N PHE A 28 -7.74 -3.17 -10.40
CA PHE A 28 -7.44 -1.75 -10.60
C PHE A 28 -8.25 -0.85 -9.65
N ILE A 29 -9.58 -0.98 -9.62
CA ILE A 29 -10.45 -0.20 -8.72
C ILE A 29 -10.05 -0.41 -7.26
N THR A 30 -9.70 -1.65 -6.88
CA THR A 30 -9.28 -1.99 -5.53
C THR A 30 -7.99 -1.26 -5.16
N ARG A 31 -6.96 -1.32 -6.01
CA ARG A 31 -5.71 -0.56 -5.84
C ARG A 31 -5.96 0.93 -5.69
N VAL A 32 -6.81 1.50 -6.55
CA VAL A 32 -7.11 2.93 -6.51
C VAL A 32 -7.83 3.32 -5.22
N ARG A 33 -8.74 2.48 -4.70
CA ARG A 33 -9.39 2.71 -3.41
C ARG A 33 -8.41 2.66 -2.24
N THR A 34 -7.48 1.71 -2.25
CA THR A 34 -6.41 1.62 -1.24
C THR A 34 -5.55 2.88 -1.27
N TYR A 35 -5.11 3.31 -2.46
CA TYR A 35 -4.36 4.55 -2.62
C TYR A 35 -5.13 5.78 -2.11
N LYS A 36 -6.42 5.92 -2.44
CA LYS A 36 -7.26 7.03 -1.93
C LYS A 36 -7.31 7.07 -0.41
N LEU A 37 -7.36 5.91 0.24
CA LEU A 37 -7.38 5.81 1.70
C LEU A 37 -6.03 6.20 2.31
N GLU A 38 -4.93 5.63 1.79
CA GLU A 38 -3.58 5.87 2.29
C GLU A 38 -3.13 7.33 2.09
N GLN A 39 -3.35 7.86 0.89
CA GLN A 39 -3.01 9.24 0.55
C GLN A 39 -4.07 10.25 0.98
N LYS A 40 -5.14 9.80 1.66
CA LYS A 40 -6.25 10.65 2.14
C LYS A 40 -6.78 11.58 1.03
N VAL A 41 -6.91 11.05 -0.18
CA VAL A 41 -7.32 11.81 -1.37
C VAL A 41 -8.70 12.44 -1.09
N PRO A 42 -8.83 13.78 -1.21
CA PRO A 42 -10.07 14.46 -0.92
C PRO A 42 -11.11 14.18 -2.01
N LYS A 43 -12.39 14.44 -1.71
CA LYS A 43 -13.50 14.06 -2.61
C LYS A 43 -13.57 14.92 -3.87
N ASP A 44 -13.13 16.16 -3.74
CA ASP A 44 -13.02 17.21 -4.76
C ASP A 44 -11.71 17.16 -5.54
N ALA A 45 -10.85 16.15 -5.30
CA ALA A 45 -9.64 15.96 -6.09
C ALA A 45 -9.97 15.70 -7.57
N GLN A 46 -9.28 16.41 -8.46
CA GLN A 46 -9.39 16.20 -9.90
C GLN A 46 -8.69 14.92 -10.29
N ALA A 47 -9.34 14.10 -11.12
CA ALA A 47 -8.77 12.85 -11.61
C ALA A 47 -8.42 12.95 -13.09
N TYR A 48 -7.19 12.60 -13.43
CA TYR A 48 -6.79 12.27 -14.78
C TYR A 48 -7.00 10.76 -14.99
N PHE A 49 -7.68 10.34 -16.05
CA PHE A 49 -7.97 8.94 -16.32
C PHE A 49 -7.79 8.57 -17.77
N VAL A 50 -7.21 7.39 -18.00
CA VAL A 50 -7.08 6.77 -19.33
C VAL A 50 -7.58 5.33 -19.22
N GLY A 51 -8.57 4.99 -20.06
CA GLY A 51 -9.12 3.64 -20.15
C GLY A 51 -10.57 3.62 -20.62
N GLU A 52 -11.10 2.41 -20.83
CA GLU A 52 -12.51 2.19 -21.17
C GLU A 52 -13.40 2.27 -19.91
N GLU A 53 -14.73 2.27 -20.10
CA GLU A 53 -15.72 2.22 -18.99
C GLU A 53 -15.55 3.33 -17.93
N LYS A 54 -15.04 4.50 -18.37
CA LYS A 54 -14.73 5.65 -17.51
C LYS A 54 -15.89 6.04 -16.58
N GLU A 55 -17.11 6.14 -17.10
CA GLU A 55 -18.28 6.55 -16.31
C GLU A 55 -18.54 5.57 -15.15
N LEU A 56 -18.45 4.26 -15.41
CA LEU A 56 -18.60 3.22 -14.41
C LEU A 56 -17.49 3.31 -13.36
N ILE A 57 -16.24 3.41 -13.80
CA ILE A 57 -15.07 3.51 -12.92
C ILE A 57 -15.15 4.77 -12.04
N PHE A 58 -15.51 5.92 -12.60
CA PHE A 58 -15.65 7.17 -11.86
C PHE A 58 -16.76 7.06 -10.81
N LYS A 59 -17.89 6.45 -11.15
CA LYS A 59 -18.98 6.19 -10.21
C LYS A 59 -18.55 5.27 -9.06
N LEU A 60 -17.80 4.21 -9.36
CA LEU A 60 -17.30 3.26 -8.35
C LEU A 60 -16.21 3.87 -7.45
N LEU A 61 -15.39 4.76 -8.00
CA LEU A 61 -14.33 5.47 -7.28
C LEU A 61 -14.80 6.78 -6.63
N LYS A 62 -16.04 7.18 -6.88
CA LYS A 62 -16.64 8.45 -6.43
C LYS A 62 -15.80 9.66 -6.85
N VAL A 63 -15.42 9.68 -8.12
CA VAL A 63 -14.73 10.81 -8.75
C VAL A 63 -15.79 11.80 -9.21
N THR A 64 -15.64 13.07 -8.84
CA THR A 64 -16.57 14.15 -9.22
C THR A 64 -15.98 15.10 -10.25
N GLU A 65 -14.66 15.29 -10.23
CA GLU A 65 -13.97 16.20 -11.12
C GLU A 65 -12.95 15.46 -11.99
N GLU A 66 -12.95 15.77 -13.28
CA GLU A 66 -12.04 15.23 -14.26
C GLU A 66 -11.08 16.32 -14.74
N THR A 67 -9.85 15.92 -15.07
CA THR A 67 -8.93 16.72 -15.85
C THR A 67 -8.41 15.93 -17.06
N THR A 68 -8.15 16.63 -18.16
CA THR A 68 -7.44 16.08 -19.32
C THR A 68 -5.93 16.31 -19.25
N GLU A 69 -5.49 17.18 -18.34
CA GLU A 69 -4.09 17.56 -18.17
C GLU A 69 -3.56 16.99 -16.87
N LEU A 70 -2.39 16.33 -16.95
CA LEU A 70 -1.69 15.78 -15.81
C LEU A 70 -0.36 16.53 -15.64
N PRO A 71 -0.21 17.34 -14.58
CA PRO A 71 1.07 17.97 -14.25
C PRO A 71 2.15 16.93 -14.01
N GLU A 72 3.39 17.25 -14.37
CA GLU A 72 4.53 16.33 -14.31
C GLU A 72 4.77 15.77 -12.90
N GLU A 73 4.54 16.57 -11.87
CA GLU A 73 4.67 16.17 -10.46
C GLU A 73 3.73 15.04 -10.05
N PHE A 74 2.58 14.88 -10.71
CA PHE A 74 1.59 13.83 -10.42
C PHE A 74 1.78 12.58 -11.29
N GLN A 75 2.64 12.61 -12.31
CA GLN A 75 2.93 11.44 -13.15
C GLN A 75 3.54 10.29 -12.33
N LYS A 76 4.40 10.60 -11.36
CA LYS A 76 4.99 9.60 -10.43
C LYS A 76 3.95 8.92 -9.53
N HIS A 77 2.77 9.52 -9.37
CA HIS A 77 1.68 9.00 -8.55
C HIS A 77 0.58 8.33 -9.37
N MET A 78 0.80 8.14 -10.67
CA MET A 78 -0.15 7.50 -11.56
C MET A 78 -0.24 6.00 -11.24
N ILE A 79 -1.46 5.56 -10.93
CA ILE A 79 -1.77 4.15 -10.70
C ILE A 79 -2.08 3.53 -12.05
N THR A 80 -1.38 2.45 -12.38
CA THR A 80 -1.53 1.74 -13.65
C THR A 80 -1.97 0.29 -13.36
N SER A 81 -2.91 -0.21 -14.15
CA SER A 81 -3.32 -1.61 -14.15
C SER A 81 -2.24 -2.53 -14.72
N HIS A 82 -2.32 -3.83 -14.44
CA HIS A 82 -1.28 -4.80 -14.83
C HIS A 82 -1.02 -4.85 -16.34
N TYR A 83 -2.07 -4.77 -17.16
CA TYR A 83 -1.96 -4.77 -18.62
C TYR A 83 -2.07 -3.35 -19.20
N GLU A 84 -1.93 -2.32 -18.37
CA GLU A 84 -1.96 -0.90 -18.73
C GLU A 84 -3.24 -0.39 -19.40
N HIS A 85 -4.33 -1.17 -19.40
CA HIS A 85 -5.62 -0.76 -19.97
C HIS A 85 -6.26 0.43 -19.22
N TYR A 86 -5.93 0.56 -17.93
CA TYR A 86 -6.42 1.60 -17.04
C TYR A 86 -5.26 2.32 -16.36
N LYS A 87 -5.32 3.65 -16.37
CA LYS A 87 -4.41 4.55 -15.66
C LYS A 87 -5.23 5.65 -14.98
N ILE A 88 -4.88 5.99 -13.74
CA ILE A 88 -5.50 7.12 -13.02
C ILE A 88 -4.48 7.85 -12.16
N ALA A 89 -4.59 9.17 -12.12
CA ALA A 89 -3.84 10.03 -11.19
C ALA A 89 -4.79 11.05 -10.58
N TYR A 90 -4.54 11.42 -9.32
CA TYR A 90 -5.31 12.43 -8.60
C TYR A 90 -4.45 13.67 -8.37
N ILE A 91 -5.00 14.84 -8.68
CA ILE A 91 -4.38 16.14 -8.46
C ILE A 91 -5.00 16.75 -7.21
N PHE A 92 -4.18 16.93 -6.17
CA PHE A 92 -4.58 17.52 -4.90
C PHE A 92 -3.34 17.88 -4.07
N ASP A 93 -3.50 18.76 -3.10
CA ASP A 93 -2.45 19.07 -2.14
C ASP A 93 -2.32 17.95 -1.09
N ASN A 94 -1.22 17.20 -1.17
CA ASN A 94 -0.90 16.11 -0.24
C ASN A 94 0.16 16.51 0.81
N SER A 95 0.64 17.76 0.80
CA SER A 95 1.79 18.22 1.60
C SER A 95 1.64 17.93 3.09
N LYS A 96 0.44 18.16 3.64
CA LYS A 96 0.13 17.90 5.05
C LYS A 96 0.21 16.41 5.41
N ASN A 97 -0.32 15.54 4.55
CA ASN A 97 -0.29 14.10 4.80
C ASN A 97 1.13 13.56 4.66
N GLU A 98 1.91 14.04 3.69
CA GLU A 98 3.32 13.69 3.54
C GLU A 98 4.14 14.09 4.76
N ALA A 99 3.93 15.30 5.30
CA ALA A 99 4.57 15.74 6.54
C ALA A 99 4.21 14.84 7.73
N GLU A 100 2.93 14.50 7.92
CA GLU A 100 2.48 13.58 8.97
C GLU A 100 3.07 12.17 8.80
N GLN A 101 3.20 11.67 7.57
CA GLN A 101 3.81 10.37 7.28
C GLN A 101 5.31 10.36 7.58
N LYS A 102 6.03 11.41 7.16
CA LYS A 102 7.45 11.60 7.46
C LYS A 102 7.70 11.64 8.97
N GLU A 103 6.93 12.44 9.70
CA GLU A 103 7.05 12.53 11.16
C GLU A 103 6.82 11.17 11.86
N LYS A 104 5.82 10.40 11.41
CA LYS A 104 5.55 9.07 11.97
C LYS A 104 6.69 8.09 11.70
N ILE A 105 7.25 8.11 10.49
CA ILE A 105 8.38 7.26 10.12
C ILE A 105 9.61 7.64 10.93
N GLU A 106 9.90 8.94 11.09
CA GLU A 106 11.02 9.41 11.90
C GLU A 106 10.89 9.02 13.37
N LYS A 107 9.69 9.17 13.96
CA LYS A 107 9.41 8.72 15.33
C LYS A 107 9.60 7.21 15.51
N GLU A 108 9.19 6.44 14.50
CA GLU A 108 9.33 4.98 14.55
C GLU A 108 10.80 4.55 14.42
N ILE A 109 11.58 5.20 13.55
CA ILE A 109 13.03 5.03 13.45
C ILE A 109 13.70 5.36 14.79
N GLU A 110 13.41 6.52 15.38
CA GLU A 110 13.99 6.93 16.66
C GLU A 110 13.65 5.93 17.78
N ARG A 111 12.40 5.42 17.81
CA ARG A 111 11.97 4.39 18.77
C ARG A 111 12.76 3.10 18.61
N LEU A 112 12.92 2.63 17.37
CA LEU A 112 13.66 1.40 17.06
C LEU A 112 15.16 1.56 17.38
N GLU A 113 15.79 2.65 16.97
CA GLU A 113 17.20 2.95 17.27
C GLU A 113 17.47 2.95 18.78
N ASN A 114 16.59 3.60 19.56
CA ASN A 114 16.70 3.60 21.01
C ASN A 114 16.50 2.20 21.63
N SER A 115 15.60 1.40 21.08
CA SER A 115 15.35 0.02 21.55
C SER A 115 16.55 -0.88 21.26
N ILE A 116 17.05 -0.86 20.03
CA ILE A 116 18.23 -1.58 19.55
C ILE A 116 19.44 -1.22 20.41
N ALA A 117 19.70 0.07 20.63
CA ALA A 117 20.83 0.52 21.44
C ALA A 117 20.77 -0.02 22.88
N ARG A 118 19.57 -0.08 23.49
CA ARG A 118 19.40 -0.68 24.82
C ARG A 118 19.68 -2.18 24.81
N ARG A 119 19.19 -2.92 23.82
CA ARG A 119 19.44 -4.37 23.70
C ARG A 119 20.89 -4.70 23.39
N GLN A 120 21.52 -3.97 22.48
CA GLN A 120 22.95 -4.11 22.19
C GLN A 120 23.81 -3.83 23.43
N LYS A 121 23.44 -2.83 24.24
CA LYS A 121 24.10 -2.57 25.52
C LYS A 121 23.89 -3.71 26.54
N LEU A 122 22.69 -4.30 26.59
CA LEU A 122 22.39 -5.43 27.46
C LEU A 122 23.18 -6.68 27.05
N LEU A 123 23.20 -6.99 25.75
CA LEU A 123 23.89 -8.16 25.19
C LEU A 123 25.41 -8.02 25.13
N SER A 124 25.96 -6.81 25.16
CA SER A 124 27.41 -6.58 25.30
C SER A 124 27.91 -6.71 26.74
N ASN A 125 27.01 -6.74 27.73
CA ASN A 125 27.37 -6.99 29.12
C ASN A 125 27.68 -8.48 29.33
N THR A 126 28.97 -8.80 29.45
CA THR A 126 29.45 -10.18 29.67
C THR A 126 28.86 -10.82 30.92
N GLY A 127 28.56 -10.05 31.97
CA GLY A 127 27.91 -10.55 33.18
C GLY A 127 26.47 -11.01 32.90
N TYR A 128 25.71 -10.27 32.11
CA TYR A 128 24.35 -10.64 31.72
C TYR A 128 24.36 -11.90 30.85
N VAL A 129 25.20 -11.94 29.81
CA VAL A 129 25.28 -13.08 28.88
C VAL A 129 25.73 -14.37 29.57
N SER A 130 26.59 -14.27 30.60
CA SER A 130 27.11 -15.45 31.31
C SER A 130 26.23 -15.94 32.46
N HIS A 131 25.41 -15.07 33.06
CA HIS A 131 24.61 -15.41 34.24
C HIS A 131 23.11 -15.53 33.97
N ALA A 132 22.61 -14.99 32.86
CA ALA A 132 21.21 -15.13 32.47
C ALA A 132 20.94 -16.51 31.85
N PRO A 133 19.71 -17.05 31.98
CA PRO A 133 19.29 -18.25 31.28
C PRO A 133 19.47 -18.11 29.76
N GLU A 134 20.05 -19.13 29.12
CA GLU A 134 20.36 -19.14 27.68
C GLU A 134 19.13 -18.84 26.81
N ALA A 135 17.96 -19.39 27.17
CA ALA A 135 16.70 -19.12 26.47
C ALA A 135 16.29 -17.62 26.48
N ILE A 136 16.65 -16.88 27.52
CA ILE A 136 16.36 -15.44 27.60
C ILE A 136 17.35 -14.65 26.74
N VAL A 137 18.64 -15.01 26.80
CA VAL A 137 19.68 -14.37 25.98
C VAL A 137 19.41 -14.58 24.49
N GLU A 138 18.99 -15.78 24.09
CA GLU A 138 18.67 -16.07 22.69
C GLU A 138 17.44 -15.30 22.23
N LYS A 139 16.39 -15.22 23.05
CA LYS A 139 15.21 -14.40 22.74
C LYS A 139 15.56 -12.92 22.56
N GLU A 140 16.48 -12.37 23.37
CA GLU A 140 16.94 -10.99 23.20
C GLU A 140 17.74 -10.80 21.90
N ARG A 141 18.53 -11.80 21.48
CA ARG A 141 19.25 -11.79 20.19
C ARG A 141 18.29 -11.86 19.00
N GLU A 142 17.31 -12.76 19.04
CA GLU A 142 16.25 -12.86 18.03
C GLU A 142 15.46 -11.55 17.93
N SER A 143 15.07 -10.98 19.07
CA SER A 143 14.32 -9.72 19.10
C SER A 143 15.17 -8.55 18.56
N LEU A 144 16.48 -8.53 18.84
CA LEU A 144 17.40 -7.55 18.27
C LEU A 144 17.44 -7.65 16.74
N ALA A 145 17.61 -8.86 16.19
CA ALA A 145 17.65 -9.07 14.74
C ALA A 145 16.33 -8.65 14.05
N LEU A 146 15.19 -8.93 14.69
CA LEU A 146 13.88 -8.48 14.20
C LEU A 146 13.75 -6.95 14.20
N GLU A 147 14.21 -6.28 15.26
CA GLU A 147 14.19 -4.81 15.33
C GLU A 147 15.16 -4.16 14.34
N GLU A 148 16.35 -4.72 14.15
CA GLU A 148 17.33 -4.25 13.15
C GLU A 148 16.75 -4.36 11.73
N LYS A 149 16.12 -5.50 11.40
CA LYS A 149 15.42 -5.65 10.11
C LYS A 149 14.28 -4.65 9.95
N ALA A 150 13.46 -4.45 10.99
CA ALA A 150 12.38 -3.46 10.95
C ALA A 150 12.94 -2.04 10.73
N LEU A 151 14.05 -1.70 11.40
CA LEU A 151 14.70 -0.40 11.23
C LEU A 151 15.16 -0.19 9.79
N GLU A 152 15.75 -1.19 9.15
CA GLU A 152 16.14 -1.14 7.73
C GLU A 152 14.91 -0.85 6.84
N GLU A 153 13.81 -1.57 7.03
CA GLU A 153 12.56 -1.36 6.27
C GLU A 153 12.01 0.08 6.44
N TYR A 154 12.07 0.65 7.64
CA TYR A 154 11.64 2.03 7.88
C TYR A 154 12.61 3.06 7.28
N GLN A 155 13.92 2.79 7.28
CA GLN A 155 14.91 3.65 6.65
C GLN A 155 14.76 3.66 5.12
N GLU A 156 14.43 2.53 4.50
CA GLU A 156 14.08 2.45 3.08
C GLU A 156 12.83 3.26 2.76
N LYS A 157 11.76 3.11 3.56
CA LYS A 157 10.53 3.92 3.41
C LYS A 157 10.82 5.42 3.51
N ARG A 158 11.69 5.85 4.43
CA ARG A 158 12.11 7.26 4.55
C ARG A 158 12.81 7.75 3.28
N LYS A 159 13.69 6.95 2.68
CA LYS A 159 14.38 7.31 1.42
C LYS A 159 13.42 7.43 0.25
N ALA A 160 12.40 6.57 0.18
CA ALA A 160 11.38 6.63 -0.88
C ALA A 160 10.48 7.87 -0.81
N LEU A 161 10.41 8.55 0.34
CA LEU A 161 9.67 9.79 0.56
C LEU A 161 10.52 11.06 0.41
N SER A 162 11.82 10.92 0.12
CA SER A 162 12.78 12.01 -0.11
C SER A 162 12.97 12.30 -1.58
#